data_AF-A0A517W5L1-F1
#
_entry.id   AF-A0A517W5L1-F1
#
_cell.length_a   1.000
_cell.length_b   1.000
_cell.length_c   1.000
_cell.angle_alpha   90.00
_cell.angle_beta   90.00
_cell.angle_gamma   90.00
#
_symmetry.space_group_name_H-M   'P 1'
#
loop_
_entity.id
_entity.type
_entity.pdbx_description
1 polymer ?
#
loop_
_entity_poly.entity_id
_entity_poly.type
_entity_poly.pdbx_seq_one_letter_code
_entity_poly.pdbx_strand_id
1 'polypeptide(L)'
;MRNSEYQRLLNQSLQGNQEAIGQLLDRHRPYLKFITQRALDGRLQARVDDSDIVQQTCLSALRNFQQFDGKEEAQFVAWLQKIHERNIHDTIRRHAGAEKRAVGNEVAGSRLEGLFHLETLSPSQRVMQAEDAVRLAEVLASIPADQGEAVRLRHIEGWSLADLEQHFGRSETAVASLIKRGLENLRKRLNGDA
;
A
#
# COMPACT_ATOMS: atom_id res chain seq x y z
N MET A 1 13.25 7.25 18.53
CA MET A 1 14.40 7.57 17.63
C MET A 1 14.07 7.61 16.14
N ARG A 2 13.11 6.81 15.60
CA ARG A 2 12.73 6.89 14.16
C ARG A 2 11.88 8.11 13.76
N ASN A 3 11.06 8.63 14.67
CA ASN A 3 10.22 9.81 14.41
C ASN A 3 11.06 11.09 14.18
N SER A 4 12.20 11.23 14.85
CA SER A 4 13.14 12.36 14.64
C SER A 4 13.86 12.35 13.29
N GLU A 5 14.10 11.17 12.71
CA GLU A 5 14.69 11.05 11.38
C GLU A 5 13.66 11.40 10.30
N TYR A 6 12.43 10.91 10.44
CA TYR A 6 11.34 11.26 9.55
C TYR A 6 11.10 12.78 9.53
N GLN A 7 10.99 13.40 10.71
CA GLN A 7 10.79 14.84 10.81
C GLN A 7 11.95 15.62 10.17
N ARG A 8 13.18 15.12 10.27
CA ARG A 8 14.35 15.73 9.61
C ARG A 8 14.20 15.68 8.09
N LEU A 9 13.85 14.52 7.53
CA LEU A 9 13.63 14.36 6.09
C LEU A 9 12.48 15.24 5.59
N LEU A 10 11.39 15.33 6.35
CA LEU A 10 10.26 16.19 6.03
C LEU A 10 10.67 17.66 5.99
N ASN A 11 11.40 18.13 6.99
CA ASN A 11 11.89 19.51 7.03
C ASN A 11 12.85 19.82 5.89
N GLN A 12 13.77 18.91 5.54
CA GLN A 12 14.67 19.07 4.40
C GLN A 12 13.93 19.08 3.07
N SER A 13 12.89 18.25 2.95
CA SER A 13 12.05 18.19 1.76
C SER A 13 11.28 19.50 1.56
N LEU A 14 10.72 20.08 2.64
CA LEU A 14 10.08 21.39 2.61
C LEU A 14 11.04 22.54 2.23
N GLN A 15 12.35 22.35 2.42
CA GLN A 15 13.39 23.29 1.97
C GLN A 15 13.83 23.05 0.51
N GLY A 16 13.20 22.12 -0.21
CA GLY A 16 13.48 21.83 -1.61
C GLY A 16 14.56 20.77 -1.85
N ASN A 17 14.99 20.03 -0.81
CA ASN A 17 15.94 18.94 -0.99
C ASN A 17 15.26 17.74 -1.69
N GLN A 18 15.57 17.54 -2.97
CA GLN A 18 15.00 16.44 -3.76
C GLN A 18 15.41 15.05 -3.28
N GLU A 19 16.61 14.90 -2.71
CA GLU A 19 17.05 13.63 -2.15
C GLU A 19 16.23 13.26 -0.92
N ALA A 20 15.94 14.23 -0.04
CA ALA A 20 15.07 14.03 1.11
C ALA A 20 13.63 13.65 0.69
N ILE A 21 13.10 14.25 -0.38
CA ILE A 21 11.80 13.87 -0.96
C ILE A 21 11.86 12.41 -1.44
N GLY A 22 12.92 12.03 -2.15
CA GLY A 22 13.14 10.66 -2.61
C GLY A 22 13.13 9.66 -1.46
N GLN A 23 13.85 9.94 -0.37
CA GLN A 23 13.91 9.08 0.80
C GLN A 23 12.55 8.93 1.50
N LEU A 24 11.75 10.00 1.59
CA LEU A 24 10.37 9.92 2.11
C LEU A 24 9.48 9.05 1.23
N LEU A 25 9.57 9.22 -0.10
CA LEU A 25 8.78 8.43 -1.05
C LEU A 25 9.18 6.95 -1.01
N ASP A 26 10.47 6.65 -0.94
CA ASP A 26 10.98 5.28 -0.87
C ASP A 26 10.49 4.56 0.38
N ARG A 27 10.43 5.26 1.51
CA ARG A 27 9.86 4.73 2.76
C ARG A 27 8.38 4.37 2.64
N HIS A 28 7.63 5.12 1.83
CA HIS A 28 6.18 4.91 1.66
C HIS A 28 5.84 3.97 0.49
N ARG A 29 6.81 3.54 -0.34
CA ARG A 29 6.58 2.58 -1.43
C ARG A 29 5.92 1.27 -0.98
N PRO A 30 6.33 0.60 0.11
CA PRO A 30 5.67 -0.61 0.58
C PRO A 30 4.20 -0.38 0.88
N TYR A 31 3.88 0.76 1.47
CA TYR A 31 2.50 1.14 1.81
C TYR A 31 1.65 1.39 0.56
N LEU A 32 2.17 2.13 -0.42
CA LEU A 32 1.50 2.35 -1.70
C LEU A 32 1.28 1.03 -2.46
N LYS A 33 2.29 0.15 -2.46
CA LYS A 33 2.16 -1.20 -3.05
C LYS A 33 1.05 -1.99 -2.38
N PHE A 34 1.01 -1.99 -1.06
CA PHE A 34 -0.02 -2.67 -0.28
C PHE A 34 -1.44 -2.14 -0.59
N ILE A 35 -1.61 -0.82 -0.69
CA ILE A 35 -2.89 -0.22 -1.10
C ILE A 35 -3.27 -0.68 -2.51
N THR A 36 -2.33 -0.58 -3.46
CA THR A 36 -2.56 -0.96 -4.85
C THR A 36 -3.01 -2.41 -4.98
N GLN A 37 -2.36 -3.32 -4.24
CA GLN A 37 -2.70 -4.74 -4.25
C GLN A 37 -4.10 -5.03 -3.70
N ARG A 38 -4.58 -4.29 -2.70
CA ARG A 38 -5.97 -4.44 -2.22
C ARG A 38 -7.01 -3.77 -3.13
N ALA A 39 -6.60 -2.75 -3.86
CA ALA A 39 -7.45 -1.95 -4.73
C ALA A 39 -7.69 -2.60 -6.10
N LEU A 40 -6.71 -3.34 -6.64
CA LEU A 40 -6.84 -4.06 -7.89
C LEU A 40 -7.45 -5.45 -7.63
N ASP A 41 -8.68 -5.68 -8.09
CA ASP A 41 -9.27 -7.03 -8.10
C ASP A 41 -8.49 -7.98 -9.02
N GLY A 42 -8.54 -9.29 -8.76
CA GLY A 42 -7.68 -10.30 -9.42
C GLY A 42 -7.66 -10.31 -10.97
N ARG A 43 -8.70 -9.80 -11.66
CA ARG A 43 -8.68 -9.64 -13.13
C ARG A 43 -7.88 -8.42 -13.60
N LEU A 44 -7.89 -7.34 -12.82
CA LEU A 44 -7.09 -6.13 -13.06
C LEU A 44 -5.65 -6.34 -12.61
N GLN A 45 -5.43 -7.09 -11.53
CA GLN A 45 -4.09 -7.41 -11.03
C GLN A 45 -3.23 -8.18 -12.04
N ALA A 46 -3.84 -9.01 -12.90
CA ALA A 46 -3.13 -9.70 -13.99
C ALA A 46 -2.72 -8.78 -15.16
N ARG A 47 -3.24 -7.56 -15.23
CA ARG A 47 -3.05 -6.62 -16.37
C ARG A 47 -2.32 -5.33 -15.99
N VAL A 48 -2.20 -5.06 -14.70
CA VAL A 48 -1.64 -3.82 -14.17
C VAL A 48 -0.55 -4.17 -13.19
N ASP A 49 0.68 -3.75 -13.49
CA ASP A 49 1.80 -3.89 -12.57
C ASP A 49 1.62 -2.92 -11.41
N ASP A 50 1.64 -3.43 -10.17
CA ASP A 50 1.51 -2.59 -8.99
C ASP A 50 2.67 -1.59 -8.86
N SER A 51 3.85 -1.95 -9.35
CA SER A 51 5.03 -1.09 -9.36
C SER A 51 4.88 0.12 -10.29
N ASP A 52 4.13 -0.01 -11.38
CA ASP A 52 3.86 1.10 -12.31
C ASP A 52 3.00 2.19 -11.64
N ILE A 53 1.94 1.79 -10.91
CA ILE A 53 1.10 2.74 -10.18
C ILE A 53 1.89 3.40 -9.05
N VAL A 54 2.69 2.64 -8.31
CA VAL A 54 3.56 3.18 -7.26
C VAL A 54 4.55 4.18 -7.85
N GLN A 55 5.21 3.85 -8.96
CA GLN A 55 6.15 4.74 -9.64
C GLN A 55 5.47 6.01 -10.17
N GLN A 56 4.30 5.87 -10.81
CA GLN A 56 3.49 7.02 -11.26
C GLN A 56 3.14 7.94 -10.07
N THR A 57 2.85 7.35 -8.90
CA THR A 57 2.57 8.09 -7.67
C THR A 57 3.79 8.82 -7.15
N CYS A 58 4.95 8.18 -7.07
CA CYS A 58 6.19 8.84 -6.66
C CYS A 58 6.55 10.01 -7.60
N LEU A 59 6.41 9.84 -8.92
CA LEU A 59 6.67 10.89 -9.89
C LEU A 59 5.69 12.06 -9.76
N SER A 60 4.40 11.78 -9.59
CA SER A 60 3.38 12.81 -9.35
C SER A 60 3.62 13.55 -8.04
N ALA A 61 4.00 12.84 -6.97
CA ALA A 61 4.34 13.45 -5.70
C ALA A 61 5.57 14.36 -5.84
N LEU A 62 6.66 13.88 -6.44
CA LEU A 62 7.87 14.68 -6.65
C LEU A 62 7.58 15.98 -7.43
N ARG A 63 6.75 15.91 -8.49
CA ARG A 63 6.37 17.09 -9.29
C ARG A 63 5.50 18.08 -8.52
N ASN A 64 4.62 17.60 -7.65
CA ASN A 64 3.65 18.43 -6.93
C ASN A 64 4.10 18.75 -5.50
N PHE A 65 5.31 18.34 -5.08
CA PHE A 65 5.76 18.47 -3.69
C PHE A 65 5.74 19.93 -3.19
N GLN A 66 6.00 20.91 -4.06
CA GLN A 66 5.91 22.33 -3.69
C GLN A 66 4.52 22.79 -3.25
N GLN A 67 3.46 22.03 -3.59
CA GLN A 67 2.09 22.31 -3.17
C GLN A 67 1.75 21.69 -1.81
N PHE A 68 2.63 20.86 -1.26
CA PHE A 68 2.45 20.26 0.06
C PHE A 68 2.83 21.26 1.16
N ASP A 69 1.90 21.52 2.09
CA ASP A 69 2.03 22.50 3.18
C ASP A 69 1.98 21.87 4.58
N GLY A 70 1.92 20.53 4.65
CA GLY A 70 1.90 19.79 5.91
C GLY A 70 3.25 19.80 6.64
N LYS A 71 3.20 19.58 7.95
CA LYS A 71 4.35 19.61 8.86
C LYS A 71 4.58 18.28 9.60
N GLU A 72 3.61 17.37 9.50
CA GLU A 72 3.61 16.08 10.20
C GLU A 72 3.55 14.90 9.22
N GLU A 73 4.03 13.74 9.67
CA GLU A 73 4.04 12.49 8.90
C GLU A 73 2.67 12.12 8.35
N ALA A 74 1.64 12.13 9.18
CA ALA A 74 0.29 11.80 8.77
C ALA A 74 -0.28 12.74 7.69
N GLN A 75 0.08 14.03 7.73
CA GLN A 75 -0.35 14.98 6.69
C GLN A 75 0.32 14.64 5.36
N PHE A 76 1.60 14.25 5.39
CA PHE A 76 2.30 13.77 4.19
C PHE A 76 1.70 12.46 3.66
N VAL A 77 1.39 11.50 4.55
CA VAL A 77 0.75 10.23 4.16
C VAL A 77 -0.62 10.49 3.51
N ALA A 78 -1.46 11.33 4.12
CA ALA A 78 -2.77 11.67 3.58
C ALA A 78 -2.68 12.40 2.23
N TRP A 79 -1.71 13.30 2.07
CA TRP A 79 -1.46 13.95 0.79
C TRP A 79 -1.00 12.95 -0.29
N LEU A 80 -0.09 12.04 0.06
CA LEU A 80 0.41 11.01 -0.84
C LEU A 80 -0.69 10.00 -1.23
N GLN A 81 -1.54 9.61 -0.29
CA GLN A 81 -2.72 8.77 -0.53
C GLN A 81 -3.66 9.39 -1.57
N LYS A 82 -3.98 10.68 -1.47
CA LYS A 82 -4.83 11.36 -2.46
C LYS A 82 -4.26 11.30 -3.88
N ILE A 83 -2.94 11.47 -4.02
CA ILE A 83 -2.26 11.32 -5.32
C ILE A 83 -2.36 9.87 -5.80
N HIS A 84 -2.16 8.92 -4.90
CA HIS A 84 -2.19 7.49 -5.20
C HIS A 84 -3.57 7.00 -5.62
N GLU A 85 -4.61 7.36 -4.87
CA GLU A 85 -6.02 7.09 -5.16
C GLU A 85 -6.40 7.57 -6.54
N ARG A 86 -6.03 8.81 -6.88
CA ARG A 86 -6.26 9.36 -8.22
C ARG A 86 -5.57 8.52 -9.29
N ASN A 87 -4.31 8.12 -9.08
CA ASN A 87 -3.59 7.29 -10.04
C ASN A 87 -4.20 5.89 -10.20
N ILE A 88 -4.71 5.29 -9.11
CA ILE A 88 -5.43 4.01 -9.13
C ILE A 88 -6.72 4.18 -9.95
N HIS A 89 -7.53 5.21 -9.66
CA HIS A 89 -8.77 5.50 -10.39
C HIS A 89 -8.51 5.74 -11.88
N ASP A 90 -7.49 6.54 -12.23
CA ASP A 90 -7.11 6.82 -13.61
C ASP A 90 -6.64 5.55 -14.33
N THR A 91 -5.95 4.65 -13.63
CA THR A 91 -5.51 3.36 -14.18
C THR A 91 -6.70 2.43 -14.41
N ILE A 92 -7.54 2.22 -13.40
CA ILE A 92 -8.74 1.39 -13.53
C ILE A 92 -9.65 1.93 -14.64
N ARG A 93 -9.86 3.25 -14.72
CA ARG A 93 -10.67 3.88 -15.78
C ARG A 93 -10.07 3.64 -17.17
N ARG A 94 -8.74 3.72 -17.34
CA ARG A 94 -8.07 3.43 -18.62
C ARG A 94 -8.27 1.97 -19.03
N HIS A 95 -8.13 1.03 -18.10
CA HIS A 95 -8.30 -0.40 -18.38
C HIS A 95 -9.76 -0.82 -18.55
N ALA A 96 -10.69 -0.24 -17.79
CA ALA A 96 -12.14 -0.45 -17.95
C ALA A 96 -12.69 0.26 -19.21
N GLY A 97 -12.10 1.39 -19.61
CA GLY A 97 -12.41 2.07 -20.87
C GLY A 97 -12.02 1.24 -22.10
N ALA A 98 -10.91 0.49 -22.02
CA ALA A 98 -10.57 -0.55 -23.00
C ALA A 98 -11.59 -1.70 -23.01
N GLU A 99 -12.34 -1.90 -21.90
CA GLU A 99 -13.44 -2.84 -21.75
C GLU A 99 -14.84 -2.30 -22.08
N LYS A 100 -15.01 -1.17 -22.78
CA LYS A 100 -16.30 -0.85 -23.44
C LYS A 100 -16.77 -1.90 -24.49
N ARG A 101 -16.14 -3.09 -24.52
CA ARG A 101 -16.56 -4.31 -25.20
C ARG A 101 -17.01 -5.46 -24.26
N ALA A 102 -17.01 -5.32 -22.93
CA ALA A 102 -17.52 -6.33 -22.00
C ALA A 102 -18.08 -5.72 -20.70
N VAL A 103 -19.30 -6.11 -20.34
CA VAL A 103 -20.12 -5.59 -19.23
C VAL A 103 -19.60 -6.12 -17.87
N GLY A 104 -19.38 -5.23 -16.88
CA GLY A 104 -19.12 -5.66 -15.49
C GLY A 104 -18.47 -4.64 -14.54
N ASN A 105 -18.79 -3.34 -14.63
CA ASN A 105 -17.94 -2.27 -14.07
C ASN A 105 -18.39 -1.65 -12.72
N GLU A 106 -19.39 -2.21 -12.03
CA GLU A 106 -19.94 -1.58 -10.80
C GLU A 106 -19.23 -2.01 -9.50
N VAL A 107 -18.51 -3.14 -9.50
CA VAL A 107 -17.95 -3.73 -8.25
C VAL A 107 -16.63 -3.07 -7.81
N ALA A 108 -15.78 -2.66 -8.75
CA ALA A 108 -14.47 -2.09 -8.43
C ALA A 108 -14.54 -0.70 -7.77
N GLY A 109 -15.50 0.15 -8.18
CA GLY A 109 -15.69 1.50 -7.62
C GLY A 109 -16.08 1.48 -6.14
N SER A 110 -17.02 0.61 -5.77
CA SER A 110 -17.50 0.44 -4.39
C SER A 110 -16.41 -0.03 -3.42
N ARG A 111 -15.52 -0.92 -3.87
CA ARG A 111 -14.42 -1.45 -3.04
C ARG A 111 -13.37 -0.37 -2.74
N LEU A 112 -13.05 0.46 -3.73
CA LEU A 112 -12.10 1.58 -3.57
C LEU A 112 -12.63 2.59 -2.56
N GLU A 113 -13.89 2.99 -2.66
CA GLU A 113 -14.53 3.91 -1.72
C GLU A 113 -14.41 3.36 -0.28
N GLY A 114 -14.70 2.08 -0.04
CA GLY A 114 -14.55 1.45 1.28
C GLY A 114 -13.10 1.32 1.79
N LEU A 115 -12.09 1.29 0.91
CA LEU A 115 -10.67 1.26 1.31
C LEU A 115 -10.15 2.63 1.75
N PHE A 116 -10.65 3.70 1.14
CA PHE A 116 -10.13 5.06 1.30
C PHE A 116 -10.97 5.94 2.24
N HIS A 117 -12.18 5.50 2.63
CA HIS A 117 -13.02 6.20 3.61
C HIS A 117 -12.49 6.02 5.05
N LEU A 118 -11.44 6.77 5.38
CA LEU A 118 -10.99 7.04 6.77
C LEU A 118 -11.72 8.26 7.38
N GLU A 119 -12.86 8.66 6.83
CA GLU A 119 -13.56 9.91 7.15
C GLU A 119 -14.29 9.91 8.51
N THR A 120 -14.40 8.75 9.18
CA THR A 120 -15.11 8.61 10.47
C THR A 120 -14.20 8.72 11.70
N LEU A 121 -12.91 8.95 11.53
CA LEU A 121 -11.92 8.98 12.61
C LEU A 121 -11.49 10.40 12.97
N SER A 122 -11.18 10.63 14.25
CA SER A 122 -10.63 11.93 14.68
C SER A 122 -9.26 12.19 14.04
N PRO A 123 -8.82 13.46 13.90
CA PRO A 123 -7.54 13.78 13.28
C PRO A 123 -6.35 13.04 13.90
N SER A 124 -6.32 12.86 15.22
CA SER A 124 -5.27 12.12 15.94
C SER A 124 -5.35 10.60 15.73
N GLN A 125 -6.56 10.04 15.60
CA GLN A 125 -6.75 8.62 15.29
C GLN A 125 -6.30 8.29 13.86
N ARG A 126 -6.55 9.19 12.90
CA ARG A 126 -6.05 9.04 11.52
C ARG A 126 -4.52 9.04 11.46
N VAL A 127 -3.89 9.90 12.25
CA VAL A 127 -2.41 9.98 12.34
C VAL A 127 -1.84 8.65 12.81
N MET A 128 -2.32 8.14 13.94
CA MET A 128 -1.81 6.91 14.53
C MET A 128 -2.05 5.68 13.63
N GLN A 129 -3.23 5.58 13.01
CA GLN A 129 -3.53 4.49 12.09
C GLN A 129 -2.73 4.56 10.78
N ALA A 130 -2.46 5.76 10.26
CA ALA A 130 -1.64 5.92 9.07
C ALA A 130 -0.20 5.46 9.34
N GLU A 131 0.37 5.86 10.48
CA GLU A 131 1.70 5.42 10.92
C GLU A 131 1.76 3.90 11.12
N ASP A 132 0.76 3.31 11.79
CA ASP A 132 0.69 1.86 12.00
C ASP A 132 0.53 1.08 10.70
N ALA A 133 -0.25 1.61 9.74
CA ALA A 133 -0.44 0.99 8.43
C ALA A 133 0.83 1.04 7.58
N VAL A 134 1.55 2.17 7.58
CA VAL A 134 2.86 2.28 6.92
C VAL A 134 3.83 1.29 7.54
N ARG A 135 3.91 1.22 8.86
CA ARG A 135 4.77 0.29 9.58
C ARG A 135 4.45 -1.18 9.26
N LEU A 136 3.16 -1.54 9.24
CA LEU A 136 2.74 -2.90 8.89
C LEU A 136 3.17 -3.25 7.45
N ALA A 137 2.99 -2.33 6.51
CA ALA A 137 3.38 -2.52 5.12
C ALA A 137 4.90 -2.64 4.95
N GLU A 138 5.69 -1.82 5.65
CA GLU A 138 7.16 -1.93 5.69
C GLU A 138 7.59 -3.32 6.18
N VAL A 139 7.00 -3.80 7.28
CA VAL A 139 7.36 -5.12 7.84
C VAL A 139 6.96 -6.24 6.89
N LEU A 140 5.75 -6.19 6.31
CA LEU A 140 5.29 -7.16 5.31
C LEU A 140 6.22 -7.21 4.08
N ALA A 141 6.73 -6.06 3.62
CA ALA A 141 7.67 -6.01 2.51
C ALA A 141 9.08 -6.52 2.88
N SER A 142 9.41 -6.56 4.16
CA SER A 142 10.72 -7.02 4.65
C SER A 142 10.83 -8.53 4.88
N ILE A 143 9.70 -9.25 4.83
CA ILE A 143 9.66 -10.72 4.91
C ILE A 143 9.66 -11.33 3.50
N PRO A 144 9.98 -12.63 3.34
CA PRO A 144 9.96 -13.27 2.03
C PRO A 144 8.63 -13.05 1.30
N ALA A 145 8.68 -12.69 0.02
CA ALA A 145 7.53 -12.21 -0.75
C ALA A 145 6.31 -13.16 -0.67
N ASP A 146 6.50 -14.46 -0.92
CA ASP A 146 5.43 -15.47 -0.81
C ASP A 146 4.78 -15.51 0.58
N GLN A 147 5.55 -15.28 1.64
CA GLN A 147 5.04 -15.29 3.02
C GLN A 147 4.21 -14.04 3.30
N GLY A 148 4.72 -12.86 2.91
CA GLY A 148 3.99 -11.60 3.06
C GLY A 148 2.70 -11.59 2.25
N GLU A 149 2.76 -12.10 1.02
CA GLU A 149 1.59 -12.25 0.16
C GLU A 149 0.57 -13.25 0.73
N ALA A 150 1.00 -14.43 1.19
CA ALA A 150 0.10 -15.40 1.80
C ALA A 150 -0.60 -14.84 3.05
N VAL A 151 0.12 -14.09 3.90
CA VAL A 151 -0.47 -13.44 5.07
C VAL A 151 -1.47 -12.35 4.65
N ARG A 152 -1.12 -11.51 3.67
CA ARG A 152 -2.02 -10.47 3.14
C ARG A 152 -3.31 -11.08 2.61
N LEU A 153 -3.21 -12.02 1.67
CA LEU A 153 -4.36 -12.64 1.04
C LEU A 153 -5.26 -13.34 2.08
N ARG A 154 -4.66 -14.06 3.05
CA ARG A 154 -5.42 -14.79 4.08
C ARG A 154 -6.12 -13.87 5.08
N HIS A 155 -5.38 -12.94 5.67
CA HIS A 155 -5.83 -12.21 6.87
C HIS A 155 -6.39 -10.82 6.58
N ILE A 156 -6.07 -10.25 5.43
CA ILE A 156 -6.48 -8.88 5.06
C ILE A 156 -7.52 -8.92 3.96
N GLU A 157 -7.37 -9.83 3.00
CA GLU A 157 -8.29 -9.98 1.87
C GLU A 157 -9.29 -11.13 2.04
N GLY A 158 -9.15 -11.94 3.09
CA GLY A 158 -10.13 -12.96 3.48
C GLY A 158 -10.15 -14.23 2.62
N TRP A 159 -9.11 -14.48 1.83
CA TRP A 159 -9.03 -15.66 0.96
C TRP A 159 -9.06 -16.96 1.77
N SER A 160 -9.69 -18.00 1.20
CA SER A 160 -9.69 -19.34 1.79
C SER A 160 -8.36 -20.06 1.54
N LEU A 161 -8.08 -21.15 2.26
CA LEU A 161 -6.89 -21.97 1.99
C LEU A 161 -6.94 -22.55 0.57
N ALA A 162 -8.11 -22.96 0.08
CA ALA A 162 -8.29 -23.47 -1.26
C ALA A 162 -7.96 -22.42 -2.34
N ASP A 163 -8.40 -21.16 -2.16
CA ASP A 163 -8.06 -20.07 -3.08
C ASP A 163 -6.54 -19.81 -3.12
N LEU A 164 -5.88 -19.91 -1.95
CA LEU A 164 -4.44 -19.74 -1.84
C LEU A 164 -3.66 -20.92 -2.45
N GLU A 165 -4.15 -22.15 -2.32
CA GLU A 165 -3.55 -23.32 -2.99
C GLU A 165 -3.58 -23.15 -4.51
N GLN A 166 -4.71 -22.69 -5.04
CA GLN A 166 -4.85 -22.38 -6.46
C GLN A 166 -3.93 -21.22 -6.88
N HIS A 167 -3.83 -20.16 -6.07
CA HIS A 167 -2.98 -18.99 -6.35
C HIS A 167 -1.49 -19.33 -6.39
N PHE A 168 -1.02 -20.07 -5.38
CA PHE A 168 0.40 -20.41 -5.25
C PHE A 168 0.80 -21.67 -6.04
N GLY A 169 -0.17 -22.47 -6.50
CA GLY A 169 0.09 -23.77 -7.13
C GLY A 169 0.76 -24.75 -6.17
N ARG A 170 0.42 -24.70 -4.87
CA ARG A 170 1.04 -25.47 -3.78
C ARG A 170 -0.03 -26.20 -2.98
N SER A 171 0.35 -27.29 -2.30
CA SER A 171 -0.56 -28.02 -1.40
C SER A 171 -1.00 -27.18 -0.21
N GLU A 172 -2.15 -27.51 0.37
CA GLU A 172 -2.67 -26.91 1.60
C GLU A 172 -1.60 -26.82 2.71
N THR A 173 -0.85 -27.91 2.91
CA THR A 173 0.22 -27.99 3.91
C THR A 173 1.36 -27.01 3.68
N ALA A 174 1.71 -26.77 2.40
CA ALA A 174 2.74 -25.81 2.02
C ALA A 174 2.23 -24.38 2.19
N VAL A 175 0.98 -24.10 1.81
CA VAL A 175 0.34 -22.79 2.01
C VAL A 175 0.20 -22.45 3.49
N ALA A 176 -0.28 -23.39 4.32
CA ALA A 176 -0.37 -23.22 5.76
C ALA A 176 1.00 -22.94 6.39
N SER A 177 2.05 -23.60 5.89
CA SER A 177 3.44 -23.34 6.32
C SER A 177 3.94 -21.95 5.93
N LEU A 178 3.57 -21.44 4.76
CA LEU A 178 3.90 -20.06 4.34
C LEU A 178 3.24 -19.03 5.26
N ILE A 179 1.95 -19.18 5.52
CA ILE A 179 1.19 -18.29 6.40
C ILE A 179 1.80 -18.29 7.80
N LYS A 180 2.05 -19.47 8.36
CA LYS A 180 2.66 -19.61 9.70
C LYS A 180 4.01 -18.91 9.78
N ARG A 181 4.92 -19.18 8.83
CA ARG A 181 6.25 -18.54 8.79
C ARG A 181 6.16 -17.03 8.59
N GLY A 182 5.21 -16.56 7.78
CA GLY A 182 4.93 -15.14 7.59
C GLY A 182 4.52 -14.45 8.88
N LEU A 183 3.55 -15.02 9.62
CA LEU A 183 3.10 -14.52 10.93
C LEU A 183 4.23 -14.52 11.98
N GLU A 184 5.05 -15.58 12.02
CA GLU A 184 6.20 -15.65 12.91
C GLU A 184 7.23 -14.54 12.61
N ASN A 185 7.53 -14.30 11.34
CA ASN A 185 8.46 -13.26 10.92
C ASN A 185 7.91 -11.85 11.17
N LEU A 186 6.61 -11.63 10.93
CA LEU A 186 5.92 -10.38 11.27
C LEU A 186 6.01 -10.10 12.77
N ARG A 187 5.72 -11.10 13.61
CA ARG A 187 5.77 -10.95 15.07
C ARG A 187 7.16 -10.58 15.56
N LYS A 188 8.20 -11.28 15.09
CA LYS A 188 9.60 -11.00 15.45
C LYS A 188 9.98 -9.56 15.11
N ARG A 189 9.67 -9.12 13.89
CA ARG A 189 10.05 -7.78 13.39
C ARG A 189 9.23 -6.65 14.04
N LEU A 190 7.96 -6.89 14.37
CA LEU A 190 7.13 -5.90 15.07
C LEU A 190 7.56 -5.71 16.53
N ASN A 191 7.97 -6.81 17.19
CA ASN A 191 8.44 -6.78 18.58
C ASN A 191 9.89 -6.30 18.74
N GLY A 192 10.65 -6.16 17.64
CA GLY A 192 12.06 -5.77 17.68
C GLY A 192 13.02 -6.92 18.02
N ASP A 193 12.57 -8.17 17.91
CA ASP A 193 13.35 -9.39 18.18
C ASP A 193 14.16 -9.85 16.94
N ALA A 194 14.58 -8.92 16.07
CA ALA A 194 15.28 -9.21 14.82
C ALA A 194 16.38 -8.18 14.53
#